data_AF-A0A8J8K465-F1
#
_entry.id   AF-A0A8J8K465-F1
#
_cell.length_a   1.000
_cell.length_b   1.000
_cell.length_c   1.000
_cell.angle_alpha   90.00
_cell.angle_beta   90.00
_cell.angle_gamma   90.00
#
_symmetry.space_group_name_H-M   'P 1'
#
loop_
_entity.id
_entity.type
_entity.pdbx_description
1 polymer ?
#
loop_
_entity_poly.entity_id
_entity_poly.type
_entity_poly.pdbx_seq_one_letter_code
_entity_poly.pdbx_strand_id
1 'polypeptide(L)'
;MTGGKGIKAFLGSYREVVEDLIGGEGIIVYSGCAGTCTPFAELLAYTVRDLDVKQYYSIDLEPKFHPMAVMDHGVVVEEDAIGLKEADLVVLLGGLAMPHSEVTAEDANRFIENLGNPNVVGVCFMSIFDEAGWTEEVDFDAIIDAYIEVEVKR
;
A
#
# COMPACT_ATOMS: atom_id res chain seq x y z
N MET A 1 -0.21 -3.74 19.67
CA MET A 1 -1.15 -2.91 18.90
C MET A 1 -1.21 -1.52 19.52
N THR A 2 -0.48 -0.58 18.95
CA THR A 2 -0.68 0.84 19.18
C THR A 2 -1.92 1.25 18.38
N GLY A 3 -2.93 1.78 19.06
CA GLY A 3 -4.18 2.22 18.42
C GLY A 3 -4.21 3.74 18.33
N GLY A 4 -4.70 4.28 17.23
CA GLY A 4 -4.89 5.72 17.04
C GLY A 4 -6.21 6.03 16.34
N LYS A 5 -6.62 7.30 16.34
CA LYS A 5 -7.87 7.75 15.72
C LYS A 5 -7.64 8.85 14.70
N GLY A 6 -8.38 8.77 13.59
CA GLY A 6 -8.40 9.77 12.53
C GLY A 6 -7.20 9.71 11.58
N ILE A 7 -7.22 10.58 10.57
CA ILE A 7 -6.24 10.59 9.47
C ILE A 7 -4.80 10.78 9.98
N LYS A 8 -4.59 11.66 10.97
CA LYS A 8 -3.24 11.89 11.51
C LYS A 8 -2.64 10.61 12.10
N ALA A 9 -3.43 9.81 12.81
CA ALA A 9 -2.95 8.55 13.35
C ALA A 9 -2.69 7.53 12.23
N PHE A 10 -3.60 7.40 11.28
CA PHE A 10 -3.44 6.52 10.12
C PHE A 10 -2.13 6.79 9.36
N LEU A 11 -1.88 8.05 9.00
CA LEU A 11 -0.67 8.44 8.28
C LEU A 11 0.59 8.37 9.16
N GLY A 12 0.48 8.75 10.43
CA GLY A 12 1.59 8.64 11.38
C GLY A 12 2.05 7.19 11.56
N SER A 13 1.11 6.25 11.70
CA SER A 13 1.42 4.82 11.80
C SER A 13 2.05 4.28 10.51
N TYR A 14 1.59 4.73 9.34
CA TYR A 14 2.23 4.35 8.08
C TYR A 14 3.69 4.80 8.01
N ARG A 15 3.98 6.06 8.36
CA ARG A 15 5.36 6.55 8.42
C ARG A 15 6.23 5.73 9.38
N GLU A 16 5.74 5.48 10.58
CA GLU A 16 6.46 4.70 11.60
C GLU A 16 6.83 3.30 11.06
N VAL A 17 5.89 2.62 10.40
CA VAL A 17 6.14 1.31 9.77
C VAL A 17 7.21 1.39 8.67
N VAL A 18 7.19 2.44 7.83
CA VAL A 18 8.22 2.62 6.79
C VAL A 18 9.60 2.86 7.41
N GLU A 19 9.69 3.70 8.45
CA GLU A 19 10.94 3.97 9.15
C GLU A 19 11.46 2.72 9.90
N ASP A 20 10.57 1.92 10.48
CA ASP A 20 10.94 0.69 11.21
C ASP A 20 11.41 -0.44 10.28
N LEU A 21 10.74 -0.64 9.13
CA LEU A 21 11.02 -1.76 8.23
C LEU A 21 12.18 -1.49 7.26
N ILE A 22 12.31 -0.26 6.75
CA ILE A 22 13.30 0.08 5.72
C ILE A 22 14.16 1.31 6.09
N GLY A 23 14.09 1.82 7.32
CA GLY A 23 14.92 2.94 7.78
C GLY A 23 14.58 4.30 7.16
N GLY A 24 13.50 4.38 6.37
CA GLY A 24 13.14 5.58 5.62
C GLY A 24 13.98 5.81 4.35
N GLU A 25 14.57 4.76 3.79
CA GLU A 25 15.24 4.79 2.49
C GLU A 25 14.87 3.54 1.66
N GLY A 26 14.96 3.63 0.33
CA GLY A 26 14.76 2.47 -0.57
C GLY A 26 13.62 2.60 -1.58
N ILE A 27 13.07 1.47 -2.03
CA ILE A 27 12.03 1.38 -3.06
C ILE A 27 10.73 0.86 -2.44
N ILE A 28 9.68 1.67 -2.53
CA ILE A 28 8.32 1.32 -2.09
C ILE A 28 7.44 1.07 -3.32
N VAL A 29 6.77 -0.07 -3.36
CA VAL A 29 5.76 -0.41 -4.37
C VAL A 29 4.40 -0.53 -3.70
N TYR A 30 3.46 0.34 -4.08
CA TYR A 30 2.06 0.26 -3.70
C TYR A 30 1.32 -0.56 -4.75
N SER A 31 0.57 -1.58 -4.35
CA SER A 31 -0.30 -2.32 -5.27
C SER A 31 -1.75 -2.28 -4.80
N GLY A 32 -2.67 -1.95 -5.70
CA GLY A 32 -4.09 -1.85 -5.39
C GLY A 32 -4.97 -1.81 -6.63
N CYS A 33 -6.28 -1.95 -6.45
CA CYS A 33 -7.21 -1.88 -7.57
C CYS A 33 -7.36 -0.47 -8.14
N ALA A 34 -7.48 -0.39 -9.47
CA ALA A 34 -7.58 0.89 -10.17
C ALA A 34 -8.76 1.73 -9.68
N GLY A 35 -8.54 3.04 -9.55
CA GLY A 35 -9.58 4.02 -9.20
C GLY A 35 -9.82 4.14 -7.70
N THR A 36 -10.14 3.06 -7.00
CA THR A 36 -10.45 3.12 -5.56
C THR A 36 -9.20 3.18 -4.70
N CYS A 37 -8.17 2.39 -5.02
CA CYS A 37 -6.95 2.33 -4.20
C CYS A 37 -5.94 3.44 -4.55
N THR A 38 -5.97 3.96 -5.78
CA THR A 38 -5.00 4.97 -6.26
C THR A 38 -4.91 6.21 -5.35
N PRO A 39 -6.01 6.83 -4.91
CA PRO A 39 -5.95 7.98 -4.01
C PRO A 39 -5.35 7.65 -2.63
N PHE A 40 -5.50 6.42 -2.14
CA PHE A 40 -4.88 5.99 -0.89
C PHE A 40 -3.38 5.76 -1.07
N ALA A 41 -2.94 5.19 -2.20
CA ALA A 41 -1.53 5.09 -2.53
C ALA A 41 -0.88 6.50 -2.56
N GLU A 42 -1.51 7.46 -3.27
CA GLU A 42 -1.02 8.85 -3.34
C GLU A 42 -0.96 9.52 -1.95
N LEU A 43 -1.97 9.30 -1.11
CA LEU A 43 -2.01 9.83 0.25
C LEU A 43 -0.90 9.25 1.15
N LEU A 44 -0.68 7.94 1.08
CA LEU A 44 0.39 7.26 1.81
C LEU A 44 1.76 7.70 1.29
N ALA A 45 1.93 7.79 -0.03
CA ALA A 45 3.17 8.23 -0.65
C ALA A 45 3.53 9.68 -0.29
N TYR A 46 2.52 10.56 -0.25
CA TYR A 46 2.69 11.93 0.20
C TYR A 46 3.15 11.99 1.67
N THR A 47 2.74 11.04 2.51
CA THR A 47 3.08 11.01 3.94
C THR A 47 4.59 10.81 4.17
N VAL A 48 5.27 10.08 3.29
CA VAL A 48 6.70 9.75 3.38
C VAL A 48 7.55 10.49 2.32
N ARG A 49 7.00 11.51 1.66
CA ARG A 49 7.65 12.24 0.56
C ARG A 49 8.99 12.92 0.89
N ASP A 50 9.27 13.14 2.17
CA ASP A 50 10.51 13.74 2.68
C ASP A 50 11.56 12.70 3.10
N LEU A 51 11.24 11.40 2.99
CA LEU A 51 12.18 10.29 3.17
C LEU A 51 12.94 10.00 1.87
N ASP A 52 14.06 9.27 1.94
CA ASP A 52 14.89 8.93 0.77
C ASP A 52 14.36 7.69 0.04
N VAL A 53 13.07 7.73 -0.32
CA VAL A 53 12.34 6.62 -0.92
C VAL A 53 11.94 6.92 -2.36
N LYS A 54 12.12 5.92 -3.23
CA LYS A 54 11.53 5.89 -4.58
C LYS A 54 10.21 5.15 -4.52
N GLN A 55 9.18 5.71 -5.13
CA GLN A 55 7.81 5.28 -4.91
C GLN A 55 7.15 4.95 -6.24
N TYR A 56 6.49 3.79 -6.30
CA TYR A 56 5.84 3.29 -7.50
C TYR A 56 4.47 2.72 -7.20
N TYR A 57 3.54 2.87 -8.14
CA TYR A 57 2.22 2.26 -8.08
C TYR A 57 2.08 1.15 -9.13
N SER A 58 1.48 0.05 -8.71
CA SER A 58 1.13 -1.11 -9.53
C SER A 58 -0.37 -1.33 -9.43
N ILE A 59 -1.02 -1.58 -10.56
CA ILE A 59 -2.45 -1.87 -10.63
C ILE A 59 -2.64 -3.38 -10.59
N ASP A 60 -3.47 -3.87 -9.67
CA ASP A 60 -3.89 -5.28 -9.62
C ASP A 60 -2.72 -6.30 -9.71
N LEU A 61 -1.61 -5.99 -9.03
CA LEU A 61 -0.39 -6.83 -9.00
C LEU A 61 0.27 -7.04 -10.38
N GLU A 62 -0.05 -6.21 -11.37
CA GLU A 62 0.60 -6.24 -12.67
C GLU A 62 2.06 -5.78 -12.56
N PRO A 63 3.02 -6.40 -13.29
CA PRO A 63 4.44 -6.03 -13.23
C PRO A 63 4.75 -4.75 -14.04
N LYS A 64 3.93 -3.71 -13.87
CA LYS A 64 4.04 -2.39 -14.48
C LYS A 64 4.02 -1.35 -13.38
N PHE A 65 5.15 -0.69 -13.18
CA PHE A 65 5.38 0.17 -12.03
C PHE A 65 5.41 1.61 -12.48
N HIS A 66 4.37 2.35 -12.12
CA HIS A 66 4.19 3.76 -12.43
C HIS A 66 4.89 4.60 -11.36
N PRO A 67 5.90 5.42 -11.70
CA PRO A 67 6.53 6.32 -10.73
C PRO A 67 5.49 7.23 -10.08
N MET A 68 5.71 7.58 -8.81
CA MET A 68 4.87 8.50 -8.08
C MET A 68 5.61 9.82 -7.84
N ALA A 69 5.15 10.91 -8.47
CA ALA A 69 5.81 12.20 -8.46
C ALA A 69 5.22 13.12 -7.40
N VAL A 70 6.10 13.81 -6.65
CA VAL A 70 5.70 14.87 -5.72
C VAL A 70 5.51 16.17 -6.51
N MET A 71 4.29 16.68 -6.46
CA MET A 71 3.85 17.93 -7.10
C MET A 71 3.45 18.96 -6.03
N ASP A 72 3.31 20.23 -6.44
CA ASP A 72 2.87 21.32 -5.55
C ASP A 72 1.51 21.05 -4.86
N HIS A 73 0.67 20.20 -5.46
CA HIS A 73 -0.68 19.91 -5.00
C HIS A 73 -0.84 18.51 -4.37
N GLY A 74 0.21 17.69 -4.30
CA GLY A 74 0.12 16.32 -3.79
C GLY A 74 1.11 15.37 -4.43
N VAL A 75 0.89 14.06 -4.27
CA VAL A 75 1.57 13.03 -5.06
C VAL A 75 0.64 12.59 -6.19
N VAL A 76 1.20 12.34 -7.36
CA VAL A 76 0.46 11.86 -8.55
C VAL A 76 1.14 10.61 -9.09
N VAL A 77 0.34 9.62 -9.47
CA VAL A 77 0.81 8.46 -10.25
C VAL A 77 1.06 8.88 -11.71
N GLU A 78 2.27 8.66 -12.21
CA GLU A 78 2.63 8.96 -13.59
C GLU A 78 2.08 7.94 -14.59
N GLU A 79 1.89 8.35 -15.85
CA GLU A 79 1.33 7.48 -16.89
C GLU A 79 2.34 6.42 -17.38
N ASP A 80 3.61 6.80 -17.48
CA ASP A 80 4.65 5.89 -17.98
C ASP A 80 5.00 4.84 -16.92
N ALA A 81 4.97 3.57 -17.31
CA ALA A 81 5.37 2.46 -16.46
C ALA A 81 6.79 1.99 -16.78
N ILE A 82 7.50 1.56 -15.75
CA ILE A 82 8.80 0.90 -15.86
C ILE A 82 8.72 -0.54 -15.38
N GLY A 83 9.74 -1.33 -15.70
CA GLY A 83 9.97 -2.63 -15.08
C GLY A 83 10.86 -2.48 -13.84
N LEU A 84 10.46 -3.12 -12.74
CA LEU A 84 11.28 -3.28 -11.55
C LEU A 84 11.61 -4.77 -11.36
N LYS A 85 12.74 -5.04 -10.69
CA LYS A 85 13.18 -6.40 -10.35
C LYS A 85 13.30 -6.62 -8.84
N GLU A 86 13.29 -5.53 -8.09
CA GLU A 86 13.44 -5.53 -6.65
C GLU A 86 12.66 -4.35 -6.07
N ALA A 87 12.19 -4.53 -4.84
CA ALA A 87 11.70 -3.47 -3.96
C ALA A 87 12.23 -3.74 -2.55
N ASP A 88 12.16 -2.74 -1.67
CA ASP A 88 12.49 -2.90 -0.24
C ASP A 88 11.21 -3.06 0.60
N LEU A 89 10.10 -2.49 0.11
CA LEU A 89 8.79 -2.56 0.73
C LEU A 89 7.68 -2.67 -0.33
N VAL A 90 6.76 -3.61 -0.14
CA VAL A 90 5.49 -3.69 -0.88
C VAL A 90 4.34 -3.33 0.05
N VAL A 91 3.49 -2.42 -0.40
CA VAL A 91 2.25 -2.05 0.28
C VAL A 91 1.06 -2.62 -0.50
N LEU A 92 0.42 -3.64 0.05
CA LEU A 92 -0.80 -4.22 -0.50
C LEU A 92 -2.01 -3.44 0.01
N LEU A 93 -2.82 -2.91 -0.89
CA LEU A 93 -4.02 -2.14 -0.55
C LEU A 93 -5.25 -3.06 -0.51
N GLY A 94 -6.09 -2.91 0.52
CA GLY A 94 -7.19 -3.81 0.84
C GLY A 94 -8.19 -4.06 -0.30
N GLY A 95 -8.28 -3.17 -1.29
CA GLY A 95 -9.10 -3.37 -2.48
C GLY A 95 -8.75 -4.64 -3.28
N LEU A 96 -7.51 -5.12 -3.19
CA LEU A 96 -7.06 -6.39 -3.81
C LEU A 96 -7.76 -7.62 -3.21
N ALA A 97 -8.14 -7.58 -1.94
CA ALA A 97 -8.76 -8.69 -1.22
C ALA A 97 -10.31 -8.63 -1.23
N MET A 98 -10.90 -7.63 -1.90
CA MET A 98 -12.35 -7.49 -1.99
C MET A 98 -12.96 -8.61 -2.85
N PRO A 99 -14.19 -9.07 -2.56
CA PRO A 99 -14.81 -10.19 -3.31
C PRO A 99 -14.98 -9.99 -4.82
N HIS A 100 -14.96 -8.74 -5.30
CA HIS A 100 -15.04 -8.42 -6.73
C HIS A 100 -13.67 -8.34 -7.42
N SER A 101 -12.58 -8.47 -6.66
CA SER A 101 -11.22 -8.51 -7.18
C SER A 101 -10.99 -9.83 -7.90
N GLU A 102 -10.24 -9.78 -9.01
CA GLU A 102 -9.84 -10.99 -9.74
C GLU A 102 -8.51 -11.57 -9.24
N VAL A 103 -7.82 -10.86 -8.33
CA VAL A 103 -6.55 -11.32 -7.75
C VAL A 103 -6.75 -12.13 -6.47
N THR A 104 -5.83 -13.05 -6.23
CA THR A 104 -5.78 -13.96 -5.08
C THR A 104 -4.55 -13.69 -4.20
N ALA A 105 -4.54 -14.26 -2.99
CA ALA A 105 -3.36 -14.23 -2.12
C ALA A 105 -2.15 -14.94 -2.76
N GLU A 106 -2.37 -15.99 -3.55
CA GLU A 106 -1.32 -16.64 -4.34
C GLU A 106 -0.71 -15.66 -5.36
N ASP A 107 -1.54 -14.89 -6.06
CA ASP A 107 -1.06 -13.87 -7.01
C ASP A 107 -0.21 -12.80 -6.29
N ALA A 108 -0.62 -12.39 -5.08
CA ALA A 108 0.12 -11.46 -4.25
C ALA A 108 1.50 -12.03 -3.84
N ASN A 109 1.56 -13.28 -3.40
CA ASN A 109 2.81 -13.96 -3.05
C ASN A 109 3.76 -14.04 -4.26
N ARG A 110 3.26 -14.40 -5.45
CA ARG A 110 4.10 -14.40 -6.67
C ARG A 110 4.59 -13.00 -7.04
N PHE A 111 3.76 -11.97 -6.84
CA PHE A 111 4.16 -10.58 -7.06
C PHE A 111 5.29 -10.15 -6.11
N ILE A 112 5.18 -10.49 -4.82
CA ILE A 112 6.20 -10.25 -3.80
C ILE A 112 7.51 -10.98 -4.14
N GLU A 113 7.43 -12.25 -4.52
CA GLU A 113 8.59 -13.06 -4.94
C GLU A 113 9.32 -12.45 -6.15
N ASN A 114 8.56 -11.97 -7.15
CA ASN A 114 9.10 -11.34 -8.34
C ASN A 114 9.79 -10.00 -8.06
N LEU A 115 9.51 -9.38 -6.91
CA LEU A 115 10.16 -8.16 -6.41
C LEU A 115 11.27 -8.45 -5.40
N GLY A 116 11.71 -9.70 -5.29
CA GLY A 116 12.85 -10.07 -4.45
C GLY A 116 12.53 -10.31 -2.98
N ASN A 117 11.26 -10.58 -2.65
CA ASN A 117 10.76 -10.77 -1.27
C ASN A 117 11.05 -9.57 -0.35
N PRO A 118 10.52 -8.37 -0.70
CA PRO A 118 10.57 -7.19 0.17
C PRO A 118 9.79 -7.41 1.47
N ASN A 119 9.92 -6.46 2.40
CA ASN A 119 8.96 -6.37 3.50
C ASN A 119 7.54 -6.14 2.93
N VAL A 120 6.51 -6.66 3.60
CA VAL A 120 5.12 -6.64 3.14
C VAL A 120 4.24 -5.93 4.16
N VAL A 121 3.59 -4.85 3.74
CA VAL A 121 2.65 -4.09 4.56
C VAL A 121 1.26 -4.14 3.95
N GLY A 122 0.28 -4.59 4.73
CA GLY A 122 -1.13 -4.49 4.37
C GLY A 122 -1.69 -3.14 4.83
N VAL A 123 -2.31 -2.38 3.94
CA VAL A 123 -3.12 -1.21 4.33
C VAL A 123 -4.55 -1.42 3.87
N CYS A 124 -5.47 -1.51 4.82
CA CYS A 124 -6.84 -1.87 4.54
C CYS A 124 -7.84 -1.12 5.41
N PHE A 125 -9.11 -1.32 5.08
CA PHE A 125 -10.22 -0.82 5.86
C PHE A 125 -11.18 -1.96 6.19
N MET A 126 -11.78 -1.88 7.38
CA MET A 126 -12.83 -2.81 7.81
C MET A 126 -12.35 -4.28 7.81
N SER A 127 -11.08 -4.52 8.17
CA SER A 127 -10.50 -5.86 8.30
C SER A 127 -10.57 -6.76 7.07
N ILE A 128 -10.66 -6.20 5.87
CA ILE A 128 -10.88 -6.98 4.64
C ILE A 128 -9.80 -8.06 4.40
N PHE A 129 -8.54 -7.85 4.80
CA PHE A 129 -7.52 -8.90 4.67
C PHE A 129 -7.80 -10.11 5.56
N ASP A 130 -8.27 -9.90 6.79
CA ASP A 130 -8.67 -10.99 7.69
C ASP A 130 -9.94 -11.67 7.18
N GLU A 131 -10.94 -10.89 6.77
CA GLU A 131 -12.22 -11.42 6.26
C GLU A 131 -12.03 -12.24 4.97
N ALA A 132 -11.07 -11.86 4.14
CA ALA A 132 -10.71 -12.57 2.91
C ALA A 132 -9.71 -13.73 3.13
N GLY A 133 -9.22 -13.94 4.36
CA GLY A 133 -8.25 -15.01 4.68
C GLY A 133 -6.81 -14.71 4.24
N TRP A 134 -6.51 -13.51 3.77
CA TRP A 134 -5.17 -13.16 3.29
C TRP A 134 -4.13 -13.15 4.41
N THR A 135 -4.55 -12.87 5.66
CA THR A 135 -3.64 -12.89 6.82
C THR A 135 -3.18 -14.29 7.21
N GLU A 136 -3.78 -15.35 6.65
CA GLU A 136 -3.32 -16.73 6.81
C GLU A 136 -2.38 -17.18 5.67
N GLU A 137 -2.38 -16.47 4.54
CA GLU A 137 -1.69 -16.88 3.30
C GLU A 137 -0.53 -15.96 2.89
N VAL A 138 -0.58 -14.69 3.26
CA VAL A 138 0.45 -13.68 2.98
C VAL A 138 1.18 -13.34 4.28
N ASP A 139 2.51 -13.43 4.27
CA ASP A 139 3.36 -13.13 5.42
C ASP A 139 3.55 -11.61 5.56
N PHE A 140 2.56 -10.94 6.17
CA PHE A 140 2.61 -9.50 6.42
C PHE A 140 3.54 -9.16 7.58
N ASP A 141 4.54 -8.30 7.35
CA ASP A 141 5.37 -7.72 8.41
C ASP A 141 4.59 -6.71 9.26
N ALA A 142 3.63 -6.00 8.65
CA ALA A 142 2.68 -5.16 9.38
C ALA A 142 1.34 -5.03 8.64
N ILE A 143 0.27 -4.80 9.40
CA ILE A 143 -1.05 -4.46 8.86
C ILE A 143 -1.56 -3.19 9.53
N ILE A 144 -1.95 -2.22 8.71
CA ILE A 144 -2.64 -1.00 9.12
C ILE A 144 -4.10 -1.14 8.67
N ASP A 145 -4.95 -1.53 9.63
CA ASP A 145 -6.40 -1.63 9.43
C ASP A 145 -7.11 -0.42 10.05
N ALA A 146 -7.85 0.31 9.23
CA ALA A 146 -8.60 1.49 9.65
C ALA A 146 -10.12 1.28 9.52
N TYR A 147 -10.88 1.79 10.48
CA TYR A 147 -12.34 1.70 10.48
C TYR A 147 -12.95 3.07 10.19
N ILE A 148 -13.82 3.14 9.18
CA ILE A 148 -14.50 4.36 8.78
C ILE A 148 -15.96 4.27 9.20
N GLU A 149 -16.40 5.23 10.00
CA GLU A 149 -17.80 5.44 10.36
C GLU A 149 -18.29 6.74 9.71
N VAL A 150 -19.47 6.71 9.10
CA VAL A 150 -20.04 7.85 8.36
C VAL A 150 -21.41 8.20 8.91
N GLU A 151 -21.57 9.45 9.38
CA GLU A 151 -22.85 10.02 9.79
C GLU A 151 -23.23 11.18 8.84
N VAL A 152 -24.45 11.16 8.29
CA VAL A 152 -24.95 12.25 7.44
C VAL A 152 -25.90 13.13 8.25
N LYS A 153 -25.49 14.37 8.53
CA LYS A 153 -26.34 15.39 9.17
C LYS A 153 -27.00 16.26 8.10
N ARG A 154 -28.30 16.52 8.25
CA ARG A 154 -29.09 17.40 7.39
C ARG A 154 -29.60 18.58 8.19
#